data_AF-A0A1G6XVT2-F1
#
_entry.id   AF-A0A1G6XVT2-F1
#
_cell.length_a   1.000
_cell.length_b   1.000
_cell.length_c   1.000
_cell.angle_alpha   90.00
_cell.angle_beta   90.00
_cell.angle_gamma   90.00
#
_symmetry.space_group_name_H-M   'P 1'
#
loop_
_entity.id
_entity.type
_entity.pdbx_description
1 polymer ?
#
loop_
_entity_poly.entity_id
_entity_poly.type
_entity_poly.pdbx_seq_one_letter_code
_entity_poly.pdbx_strand_id
1 'polypeptide(L)'
;MPTTRFSSGTFRKSADVQLVDLSEKAASAKIVREGLNVPPVKLDDAALDRFVLEDLIKPDEAPRVVSQSVKAGTKVPRGTEVDLFLAPRQSIPGKLIPGSHRGIAKETTTMEDIVKAHLADRAMRERVAKYDSFEEMPEIEQKAFHRALEERDIEIDETKPDLNSDSAFRTMKTALAFG
;
A
#
# COMPACT_ATOMS: atom_id res chain seq x y z
N MET A 1 -70.31 7.37 32.42
CA MET A 1 -70.14 8.53 31.51
C MET A 1 -69.62 9.70 32.34
N PRO A 2 -68.66 10.54 31.91
CA PRO A 2 -67.95 10.63 30.64
C PRO A 2 -66.44 10.28 30.71
N THR A 3 -65.90 10.03 29.52
CA THR A 3 -64.52 9.73 29.11
C THR A 3 -63.55 10.90 29.26
N THR A 4 -62.31 10.64 29.70
CA THR A 4 -61.15 11.49 29.38
C THR A 4 -60.08 10.63 28.73
N ARG A 5 -59.88 10.81 27.42
CA ARG A 5 -58.84 10.18 26.61
C ARG A 5 -57.56 11.01 26.74
N PHE A 6 -56.44 10.37 27.10
CA PHE A 6 -55.12 10.97 26.92
C PHE A 6 -54.73 10.83 25.45
N SER A 7 -54.70 11.97 24.75
CA SER A 7 -54.21 12.10 23.38
C SER A 7 -52.69 11.99 23.36
N SER A 8 -52.19 11.10 22.51
CA SER A 8 -50.78 10.94 22.14
C SER A 8 -50.24 12.22 21.49
N GLY A 9 -49.48 13.02 22.24
CA GLY A 9 -48.67 14.11 21.71
C GLY A 9 -47.33 13.55 21.23
N THR A 10 -47.16 13.48 19.91
CA THR A 10 -45.92 13.12 19.24
C THR A 10 -44.81 14.12 19.62
N PHE A 11 -43.80 13.69 20.38
CA PHE A 11 -42.61 14.52 20.59
C PHE A 11 -41.88 14.69 19.26
N ARG A 12 -41.76 15.95 18.83
CA ARG A 12 -41.03 16.34 17.62
C ARG A 12 -39.56 15.97 17.77
N LYS A 13 -39.04 15.34 16.73
CA LYS A 13 -37.63 15.12 16.37
C LYS A 13 -36.74 16.24 16.91
N SER A 14 -35.85 15.90 17.84
CA SER A 14 -34.77 16.78 18.31
C SER A 14 -33.97 17.24 17.11
N ALA A 15 -33.87 18.56 16.93
CA ALA A 15 -32.96 19.15 15.95
C ALA A 15 -31.53 18.70 16.26
N ASP A 16 -30.82 18.33 15.20
CA ASP A 16 -29.42 17.95 15.20
C ASP A 16 -28.60 19.16 15.65
N VAL A 17 -28.12 19.14 16.91
CA VAL A 17 -27.25 20.20 17.43
C VAL A 17 -25.84 19.93 16.90
N GLN A 18 -25.50 20.54 15.77
CA GLN A 18 -24.11 20.63 15.34
C GLN A 18 -23.38 21.64 16.23
N LEU A 19 -22.52 21.13 17.12
CA LEU A 19 -21.55 21.95 17.83
C LEU A 19 -20.48 22.40 16.83
N VAL A 20 -20.67 23.58 16.25
CA VAL A 20 -19.64 24.26 15.45
C VAL A 20 -18.83 25.11 16.42
N ASP A 21 -17.59 24.69 16.70
CA ASP A 21 -16.62 25.47 17.46
C ASP A 21 -16.21 26.69 16.61
N LEU A 22 -16.70 27.87 17.01
CA LEU A 22 -16.42 29.17 16.39
C LEU A 22 -15.29 29.92 17.13
N SER A 23 -14.31 29.20 17.69
CA SER A 23 -13.14 29.86 18.26
C SER A 23 -12.18 30.29 17.14
N GLU A 24 -11.94 31.61 17.03
CA GLU A 24 -10.98 32.24 16.10
C GLU A 24 -9.50 31.93 16.41
N LYS A 25 -9.23 30.91 17.23
CA LYS A 25 -7.86 30.50 17.58
C LYS A 25 -7.57 29.15 16.92
N ALA A 26 -6.65 29.17 15.96
CA ALA A 26 -6.13 27.96 15.34
C ALA A 26 -5.76 26.92 16.42
N ALA A 27 -6.30 25.70 16.27
CA ALA A 27 -6.05 24.60 17.19
C ALA A 27 -4.55 24.33 17.27
N SER A 28 -3.92 24.62 18.41
CA SER A 28 -2.52 24.26 18.64
C SER A 28 -2.44 22.81 19.07
N ALA A 29 -1.90 21.94 18.22
CA ALA A 29 -1.63 20.56 18.59
C ALA A 29 -0.63 20.50 19.75
N LYS A 30 -1.01 19.87 20.86
CA LYS A 30 -0.10 19.58 21.96
C LYS A 30 0.65 18.29 21.63
N ILE A 31 1.82 18.40 21.02
CA ILE A 31 2.65 17.25 20.65
C ILE A 31 3.59 16.93 21.82
N VAL A 32 3.49 15.72 22.35
CA VAL A 32 4.37 15.21 23.41
C VAL A 32 5.26 14.13 22.79
N ARG A 33 6.59 14.24 22.95
CA ARG A 33 7.56 13.20 22.57
C ARG A 33 8.30 12.76 23.83
N GLU A 34 8.29 11.46 24.11
CA GLU A 34 8.96 10.86 25.29
C GLU A 34 8.54 11.48 26.64
N GLY A 35 7.27 11.90 26.75
CA GLY A 35 6.74 12.54 27.97
C GLY A 35 7.06 14.03 28.11
N LEU A 36 7.83 14.62 27.19
CA LEU A 36 8.18 16.05 27.17
C LEU A 36 7.33 16.81 26.15
N ASN A 37 6.79 17.96 26.56
CA ASN A 37 5.96 18.81 25.71
C ASN A 37 6.85 19.58 24.72
N VAL A 38 6.64 19.39 23.43
CA VAL A 38 7.44 20.03 22.38
C VAL A 38 6.75 21.33 21.96
N PRO A 39 7.38 22.50 22.12
CA PRO A 39 6.79 23.76 21.68
C PRO A 39 6.72 23.81 20.15
N PRO A 40 5.68 24.45 19.58
CA PRO A 40 5.58 24.62 18.14
C PRO A 40 6.70 25.54 17.65
N VAL A 41 7.53 25.03 16.74
CA VAL A 41 8.58 25.81 16.08
C VAL A 41 7.95 26.52 14.88
N LYS A 42 8.13 27.85 14.78
CA LYS A 42 7.81 28.58 13.54
C LYS A 42 8.85 28.19 12.49
N LEU A 43 8.42 27.43 11.50
CA LEU A 43 9.24 27.09 10.35
C LEU A 43 9.12 28.23 9.31
N ASP A 44 10.18 28.46 8.56
CA ASP A 44 10.16 29.39 7.42
C ASP A 44 9.46 28.69 6.26
N ASP A 45 8.26 29.15 5.91
CA ASP A 45 7.42 28.55 4.87
C ASP A 45 8.13 28.50 3.50
N ALA A 46 8.98 29.48 3.19
CA ALA A 46 9.73 29.51 1.93
C ALA A 46 10.95 28.57 1.94
N ALA A 47 11.51 28.27 3.11
CA ALA A 47 12.50 27.21 3.27
C ALA A 47 11.83 25.83 3.29
N LEU A 48 10.62 25.73 3.84
CA LEU A 48 9.81 24.52 3.85
C LEU A 48 9.40 24.13 2.43
N ASP A 49 8.94 25.07 1.60
CA ASP A 49 8.58 24.81 0.20
C ASP A 49 9.80 24.36 -0.63
N ARG A 50 10.99 24.91 -0.37
CA ARG A 50 12.24 24.45 -1.00
C ARG A 50 12.64 23.06 -0.50
N PHE A 51 12.50 22.81 0.80
CA PHE A 51 12.77 21.50 1.40
C PHE A 51 11.81 20.42 0.86
N VAL A 52 10.52 20.72 0.72
CA VAL A 52 9.49 19.81 0.18
C VAL A 52 9.68 19.56 -1.32
N LEU A 53 10.29 20.49 -2.06
CA LEU A 53 10.61 20.33 -3.48
C LEU A 53 11.93 19.57 -3.72
N GLU A 54 12.92 19.70 -2.83
CA GLU A 54 14.22 19.02 -2.97
C GLU A 54 14.23 17.62 -2.33
N ASP A 55 13.47 17.40 -1.26
CA ASP A 55 13.16 16.08 -0.72
C ASP A 55 11.73 15.68 -1.12
N LEU A 56 11.50 15.50 -2.44
CA LEU A 56 10.64 14.40 -2.82
C LEU A 56 11.27 13.17 -2.16
N ILE A 57 10.67 12.64 -1.10
CA ILE A 57 10.92 11.27 -0.67
C ILE A 57 10.86 10.47 -1.94
N LYS A 58 12.02 10.01 -2.44
CA LYS A 58 12.04 9.11 -3.58
C LYS A 58 11.09 7.99 -3.18
N PRO A 59 10.04 7.69 -3.98
CA PRO A 59 9.06 6.65 -3.65
C PRO A 59 9.69 5.30 -3.25
N ASP A 60 10.97 5.14 -3.60
CA ASP A 60 11.99 4.13 -3.33
C ASP A 60 12.29 3.92 -1.82
N GLU A 61 12.28 4.96 -0.99
CA GLU A 61 12.67 4.87 0.45
C GLU A 61 11.49 4.91 1.43
N ALA A 62 10.28 5.24 0.96
CA ALA A 62 9.09 5.27 1.78
C ALA A 62 8.74 3.84 2.28
N PRO A 63 8.69 3.60 3.61
CA PRO A 63 8.38 2.28 4.15
C PRO A 63 7.06 1.74 3.62
N ARG A 64 7.02 0.46 3.22
CA ARG A 64 5.82 -0.23 2.72
C ARG A 64 5.26 -1.15 3.80
N VAL A 65 3.94 -1.29 3.83
CA VAL A 65 3.26 -2.22 4.75
C VAL A 65 3.61 -3.65 4.35
N VAL A 66 4.32 -4.35 5.23
CA VAL A 66 4.68 -5.76 5.08
C VAL A 66 3.61 -6.65 5.70
N SER A 67 3.10 -6.24 6.85
CA SER A 67 2.05 -6.96 7.56
C SER A 67 1.22 -6.03 8.42
N GLN A 68 0.04 -6.51 8.79
CA GLN A 68 -0.87 -5.82 9.70
C GLN A 68 -1.43 -6.81 10.72
N SER A 69 -1.72 -6.35 11.94
CA SER A 69 -2.22 -7.21 13.03
C SER A 69 -3.58 -7.85 12.73
N VAL A 70 -4.36 -7.22 11.84
CA VAL A 70 -5.67 -7.71 11.38
C VAL A 70 -5.55 -8.20 9.94
N LYS A 71 -6.09 -9.37 9.60
CA LYS A 71 -6.08 -9.87 8.21
C LYS A 71 -6.83 -8.92 7.26
N ALA A 72 -6.27 -8.66 6.08
CA ALA A 72 -6.94 -7.86 5.05
C ALA A 72 -8.35 -8.42 4.72
N GLY A 73 -9.31 -7.51 4.53
CA GLY A 73 -10.72 -7.86 4.29
C GLY A 73 -11.54 -8.20 5.54
N THR A 74 -10.92 -8.22 6.73
CA THR A 74 -11.65 -8.43 7.99
C THR A 74 -12.42 -7.17 8.37
N LYS A 75 -13.72 -7.31 8.67
CA LYS A 75 -14.52 -6.22 9.23
C LYS A 75 -14.13 -6.02 10.69
N VAL A 76 -13.76 -4.80 11.05
CA VAL A 76 -13.42 -4.42 12.43
C VAL A 76 -14.38 -3.35 12.96
N PRO A 77 -14.70 -3.34 14.26
CA PRO A 77 -15.42 -2.24 14.88
C PRO A 77 -14.72 -0.89 14.66
N ARG A 78 -15.51 0.19 14.62
CA ARG A 78 -14.95 1.54 14.57
C ARG A 78 -14.14 1.80 15.83
N GLY A 79 -12.89 2.27 15.66
CA GLY A 79 -11.97 2.54 16.76
C GLY A 79 -11.05 1.39 17.14
N THR A 80 -11.10 0.26 16.41
CA THR A 80 -10.09 -0.81 16.57
C THR A 80 -8.72 -0.32 16.10
N GLU A 81 -7.72 -0.45 16.98
CA GLU A 81 -6.32 -0.20 16.65
C GLU A 81 -5.79 -1.32 15.73
N VAL A 82 -5.07 -0.94 14.68
CA VAL A 82 -4.44 -1.86 13.73
C VAL A 82 -2.97 -1.51 13.65
N ASP A 83 -2.13 -2.47 14.02
CA ASP A 83 -0.68 -2.30 13.94
C ASP A 83 -0.24 -2.57 12.52
N LEU A 84 0.59 -1.67 11.97
CA LEU A 84 1.18 -1.80 10.65
C LEU A 84 2.69 -1.99 10.81
N PHE A 85 3.22 -3.08 10.26
CA PHE A 85 4.65 -3.29 10.15
C PHE A 85 5.12 -2.74 8.82
N LEU A 86 5.98 -1.73 8.88
CA LEU A 86 6.52 -1.06 7.71
C LEU A 86 7.98 -1.47 7.51
N ALA A 87 8.38 -1.71 6.26
CA ALA A 87 9.78 -1.92 5.90
C ALA A 87 10.13 -1.19 4.60
N PRO A 88 11.33 -0.61 4.49
CA PRO A 88 11.79 -0.07 3.22
C PRO A 88 12.00 -1.20 2.21
N ARG A 89 11.77 -0.92 0.93
CA ARG A 89 11.72 -1.94 -0.12
C ARG A 89 13.06 -2.66 -0.31
N GLN A 90 14.16 -1.93 -0.18
CA GLN A 90 15.54 -2.46 -0.13
C GLN A 90 15.80 -3.48 0.98
N SER A 91 14.97 -3.55 2.02
CA SER A 91 15.16 -4.51 3.12
C SER A 91 14.21 -5.70 3.07
N ILE A 92 13.32 -5.78 2.09
CA ILE A 92 12.35 -6.88 1.96
C ILE A 92 12.94 -7.93 1.00
N PRO A 93 13.30 -9.15 1.48
CA PRO A 93 13.81 -10.20 0.61
C PRO A 93 12.75 -10.68 -0.37
N GLY A 94 13.12 -10.84 -1.65
CA GLY A 94 12.24 -11.37 -2.69
C GLY A 94 11.77 -12.81 -2.42
N LYS A 95 12.55 -13.59 -1.67
CA LYS A 95 12.21 -14.95 -1.27
C LYS A 95 11.01 -15.03 -0.30
N LEU A 96 10.60 -13.91 0.31
CA LEU A 96 9.36 -13.86 1.10
C LEU A 96 8.11 -14.07 0.23
N ILE A 97 8.22 -13.96 -1.10
CA ILE A 97 7.15 -14.26 -2.04
C ILE A 97 6.93 -15.78 -2.07
N PRO A 98 5.74 -16.28 -1.67
CA PRO A 98 5.43 -17.69 -1.76
C PRO A 98 5.50 -18.19 -3.21
N GLY A 99 6.26 -19.26 -3.44
CA GLY A 99 6.48 -19.82 -4.77
C GLY A 99 7.15 -18.82 -5.71
N SER A 100 8.14 -18.08 -5.23
CA SER A 100 8.94 -17.18 -6.06
C SER A 100 9.66 -17.94 -7.18
N HIS A 101 9.85 -17.27 -8.30
CA HIS A 101 10.62 -17.76 -9.42
C HIS A 101 12.11 -17.70 -9.09
N ARG A 102 12.79 -18.84 -9.07
CA ARG A 102 14.19 -18.97 -8.63
C ARG A 102 15.17 -18.19 -9.51
N GLY A 103 14.85 -18.03 -10.79
CA GLY A 103 15.64 -17.19 -11.71
C GLY A 103 15.59 -15.69 -11.40
N ILE A 104 14.54 -15.23 -10.70
CA ILE A 104 14.27 -13.82 -10.41
C ILE A 104 14.61 -13.47 -8.95
N ALA A 105 14.01 -14.18 -7.99
CA ALA A 105 14.19 -13.92 -6.57
C ALA A 105 15.26 -14.85 -5.98
N LYS A 106 16.54 -14.46 -6.10
CA LYS A 106 17.68 -15.17 -5.51
C LYS A 106 17.80 -14.81 -4.02
N GLU A 107 18.64 -15.54 -3.27
CA GLU A 107 18.79 -15.38 -1.81
C GLU A 107 19.09 -13.93 -1.37
N THR A 108 19.85 -13.18 -2.17
CA THR A 108 20.24 -11.79 -1.87
C THR A 108 19.37 -10.76 -2.57
N THR A 109 18.40 -11.18 -3.38
CA THR A 109 17.57 -10.28 -4.19
C THR A 109 16.47 -9.68 -3.32
N THR A 110 16.35 -8.36 -3.33
CA THR A 110 15.32 -7.62 -2.62
C THR A 110 14.14 -7.32 -3.55
N MET A 111 12.99 -6.92 -2.99
CA MET A 111 11.88 -6.39 -3.79
C MET A 111 12.32 -5.17 -4.62
N GLU A 112 13.33 -4.45 -4.17
CA GLU A 112 13.88 -3.32 -4.91
C GLU A 112 14.53 -3.77 -6.22
N ASP A 113 15.44 -4.73 -6.08
CA ASP A 113 16.20 -5.32 -7.18
C ASP A 113 15.27 -5.92 -8.24
N ILE A 114 14.18 -6.58 -7.82
CA ILE A 114 13.23 -7.20 -8.76
C ILE A 114 12.59 -6.16 -9.68
N VAL A 115 12.05 -5.05 -9.14
CA VAL A 115 11.41 -4.05 -10.02
C VAL A 115 12.47 -3.31 -10.84
N LYS A 116 13.66 -3.01 -10.26
CA LYS A 116 14.72 -2.33 -11.01
C LYS A 116 15.25 -3.19 -12.17
N ALA A 117 15.44 -4.49 -11.97
CA ALA A 117 15.96 -5.39 -13.00
C ALA A 117 14.89 -5.82 -14.02
N HIS A 118 13.68 -6.10 -13.56
CA HIS A 118 12.67 -6.78 -14.37
C HIS A 118 11.46 -5.92 -14.75
N LEU A 119 11.20 -4.83 -14.02
CA LEU A 119 10.05 -3.95 -14.24
C LEU A 119 10.48 -2.50 -14.51
N ALA A 120 11.75 -2.26 -14.86
CA ALA A 120 12.21 -0.96 -15.34
C ALA A 120 11.53 -0.58 -16.66
N ASP A 121 11.31 -1.57 -17.53
CA ASP A 121 10.55 -1.38 -18.76
C ASP A 121 9.06 -1.12 -18.45
N ARG A 122 8.53 -0.04 -19.04
CA ARG A 122 7.15 0.39 -18.83
C ARG A 122 6.15 -0.62 -19.38
N ALA A 123 6.42 -1.19 -20.55
CA ALA A 123 5.51 -2.14 -21.18
C ALA A 123 5.38 -3.44 -20.36
N MET A 124 6.50 -3.94 -19.83
CA MET A 124 6.50 -5.06 -18.89
C MET A 124 5.70 -4.72 -17.61
N ARG A 125 5.95 -3.55 -17.02
CA ARG A 125 5.25 -3.13 -15.80
C ARG A 125 3.75 -3.02 -15.98
N GLU A 126 3.30 -2.39 -17.07
CA GLU A 126 1.87 -2.26 -17.40
C GLU A 126 1.21 -3.62 -17.61
N ARG A 127 1.91 -4.55 -18.27
CA ARG A 127 1.44 -5.92 -18.48
C ARG A 127 1.23 -6.67 -17.17
N VAL A 128 2.22 -6.64 -16.29
CA VAL A 128 2.15 -7.32 -14.98
C VAL A 128 1.10 -6.67 -14.05
N ALA A 129 0.88 -5.36 -14.17
CA ALA A 129 -0.13 -4.65 -13.38
C ALA A 129 -1.58 -4.98 -13.81
N LYS A 130 -1.79 -5.25 -15.10
CA LYS A 130 -3.12 -5.33 -15.72
C LYS A 130 -3.86 -6.64 -15.46
N TYR A 131 -3.15 -7.75 -15.29
CA TYR A 131 -3.73 -9.10 -15.20
C TYR A 131 -3.56 -9.72 -13.82
N ASP A 132 -4.46 -10.63 -13.42
CA ASP A 132 -4.37 -11.31 -12.12
C ASP A 132 -3.43 -12.51 -12.12
N SER A 133 -3.32 -13.20 -13.23
CA SER A 133 -2.39 -14.31 -13.44
C SER A 133 -1.77 -14.25 -14.84
N PHE A 134 -0.74 -15.07 -15.05
CA PHE A 134 -0.15 -15.25 -16.38
C PHE A 134 -1.16 -15.84 -17.39
N GLU A 135 -2.01 -16.76 -16.93
CA GLU A 135 -2.99 -17.46 -17.77
C GLU A 135 -4.09 -16.54 -18.32
N GLU A 136 -4.45 -15.49 -17.58
CA GLU A 136 -5.45 -14.50 -18.00
C GLU A 136 -4.94 -13.54 -19.08
N MET A 137 -3.63 -13.51 -19.31
CA MET A 137 -3.03 -12.65 -20.33
C MET A 137 -3.40 -13.16 -21.74
N PRO A 138 -3.73 -12.27 -22.69
CA PRO A 138 -3.88 -12.66 -24.09
C PRO A 138 -2.60 -13.32 -24.61
N GLU A 139 -2.71 -14.30 -25.51
CA GLU A 139 -1.55 -15.05 -26.04
C GLU A 139 -0.43 -14.15 -26.58
N ILE A 140 -0.78 -13.01 -27.20
CA ILE A 140 0.19 -12.04 -27.71
C ILE A 140 0.99 -11.43 -26.55
N GLU A 141 0.34 -11.09 -25.45
CA GLU A 141 0.98 -10.54 -24.26
C GLU A 141 1.78 -11.60 -23.51
N GLN A 142 1.33 -12.86 -23.47
CA GLN A 142 2.09 -13.99 -22.93
C GLN A 142 3.42 -14.20 -23.70
N LYS A 143 3.37 -14.21 -25.04
CA LYS A 143 4.57 -14.32 -25.87
C LYS A 143 5.52 -13.13 -25.66
N ALA A 144 4.98 -11.92 -25.53
CA ALA A 144 5.78 -10.74 -25.23
C ALA A 144 6.41 -10.80 -23.83
N PHE A 145 5.71 -11.38 -22.85
CA PHE A 145 6.23 -11.64 -21.52
C PHE A 145 7.41 -12.63 -21.56
N HIS A 146 7.23 -13.79 -22.20
CA HIS A 146 8.30 -14.80 -22.35
C HIS A 146 9.54 -14.22 -23.02
N ARG A 147 9.36 -13.55 -24.16
CA ARG A 147 10.46 -12.92 -24.88
C ARG A 147 11.26 -11.97 -23.99
N ALA A 148 10.58 -11.19 -23.16
CA ALA A 148 11.25 -10.26 -22.27
C ALA A 148 11.95 -10.94 -21.08
N LEU A 149 11.52 -12.15 -20.69
CA LEU A 149 12.26 -12.98 -19.74
C LEU A 149 13.51 -13.58 -20.39
N GLU A 150 13.38 -14.10 -21.61
CA GLU A 150 14.49 -14.66 -22.41
C GLU A 150 15.57 -13.60 -22.69
N GLU A 151 15.18 -12.38 -23.06
CA GLU A 151 16.10 -11.24 -23.27
C GLU A 151 16.90 -10.86 -22.01
N ARG A 152 16.49 -11.36 -20.83
CA ARG A 152 17.15 -11.16 -19.54
C ARG A 152 17.80 -12.44 -18.99
N ASP A 153 17.95 -13.46 -19.82
CA ASP A 153 18.50 -14.78 -19.46
C ASP A 153 17.78 -15.44 -18.27
N ILE A 154 16.46 -15.23 -18.16
CA ILE A 154 15.63 -15.87 -17.13
C ILE A 154 15.13 -17.19 -17.70
N GLU A 155 15.63 -18.30 -17.14
CA GLU A 155 15.19 -19.65 -17.49
C GLU A 155 13.71 -19.84 -17.16
N ILE A 156 12.94 -20.33 -18.14
CA ILE A 156 11.55 -20.76 -17.96
C ILE A 156 11.44 -22.26 -18.25
N ASP A 157 10.93 -22.99 -17.27
CA ASP A 157 10.68 -24.43 -17.34
C ASP A 157 9.29 -24.71 -16.75
N GLU A 158 8.31 -24.92 -17.63
CA GLU A 158 6.92 -25.19 -17.26
C GLU A 158 6.72 -26.49 -16.47
N THR A 159 7.74 -27.37 -16.43
CA THR A 159 7.69 -28.61 -15.63
C THR A 159 8.06 -28.39 -14.17
N LYS A 160 8.68 -27.25 -13.83
CA LYS A 160 9.15 -26.93 -12.48
C LYS A 160 8.31 -25.82 -11.85
N PRO A 161 7.80 -26.01 -10.64
CA PRO A 161 6.92 -25.04 -10.00
C PRO A 161 7.61 -23.72 -9.62
N ASP A 162 8.94 -23.69 -9.55
CA ASP A 162 9.77 -22.52 -9.20
C ASP A 162 10.49 -21.89 -10.40
N LEU A 163 10.25 -22.38 -11.62
CA LEU A 163 10.80 -21.85 -12.87
C LEU A 163 9.74 -21.68 -13.97
N ASN A 164 8.46 -21.84 -13.66
CA ASN A 164 7.39 -21.69 -14.64
C ASN A 164 6.95 -20.23 -14.81
N SER A 165 6.19 -19.96 -15.87
CA SER A 165 5.76 -18.59 -16.22
C SER A 165 4.84 -17.97 -15.18
N ASP A 166 3.99 -18.77 -14.52
CA ASP A 166 3.14 -18.31 -13.41
C ASP A 166 3.98 -17.82 -12.22
N SER A 167 5.00 -18.57 -11.81
CA SER A 167 5.88 -18.17 -10.73
C SER A 167 6.65 -16.90 -11.08
N ALA A 168 7.10 -16.74 -12.33
CA ALA A 168 7.75 -15.51 -12.80
C ALA A 168 6.80 -14.32 -12.71
N PHE A 169 5.58 -14.48 -13.24
CA PHE A 169 4.55 -13.45 -13.20
C PHE A 169 4.17 -13.07 -11.77
N ARG A 170 3.87 -14.06 -10.91
CA ARG A 170 3.55 -13.84 -9.49
C ARG A 170 4.68 -13.11 -8.76
N THR A 171 5.93 -13.46 -9.04
CA THR A 171 7.10 -12.82 -8.44
C THR A 171 7.18 -11.35 -8.81
N MET A 172 7.04 -11.04 -10.09
CA MET A 172 7.03 -9.66 -10.57
C MET A 172 5.82 -8.87 -10.07
N LYS A 173 4.63 -9.47 -10.09
CA LYS A 173 3.40 -8.82 -9.60
C LYS A 173 3.48 -8.50 -8.11
N THR A 174 3.99 -9.44 -7.33
CA THR A 174 4.18 -9.21 -5.89
C THR A 174 5.20 -8.10 -5.65
N ALA A 175 6.35 -8.13 -6.34
CA ALA A 175 7.34 -7.05 -6.22
C ALA A 175 6.78 -5.69 -6.65
N LEU A 176 5.92 -5.65 -7.67
CA LEU A 176 5.25 -4.43 -8.12
C LEU A 176 4.28 -3.88 -7.08
N ALA A 177 3.60 -4.73 -6.30
CA ALA A 177 2.72 -4.30 -5.22
C ALA A 177 3.46 -3.54 -4.10
N PHE A 178 4.78 -3.70 -4.01
CA PHE A 178 5.64 -2.91 -3.13
C PHE A 178 6.20 -1.62 -3.80
N GLY A 179 5.98 -1.43 -5.10
CA GLY A 179 6.55 -0.37 -5.93
C GLY A 179 5.83 0.98 -5.88
#